data_AF-A0A2E4FNT8-F1
#
_entry.id   AF-A0A2E4FNT8-F1
#
_cell.length_a   1.000
_cell.length_b   1.000
_cell.length_c   1.000
_cell.angle_alpha   90.00
_cell.angle_beta   90.00
_cell.angle_gamma   90.00
#
_symmetry.space_group_name_H-M   'P 1'
#
loop_
_entity.id
_entity.type
_entity.pdbx_description
1 polymer ?
#
loop_
_entity_poly.entity_id
_entity_poly.type
_entity_poly.pdbx_seq_one_letter_code
_entity_poly.pdbx_strand_id
1 'polypeptide(L)'
;MADDMALDQAQRVRDSRGAPEFVFNPALGETYDEALDLKGNPHPDKDWYTTKFKSTGEKYRYTVAHWCATEARFRNHLKRIKDESAVEGLIPLENMLLRITQQDVVHRRHLDPEHVAFVPDFGVFAKVPGPDGKPQVVALSRQLVLFCVERRKAWRLLQSKGGIVNKEYVAQRTLLADVDAGKVTREELFARGPEMMEELIAGTAKVAV
;
A
#
# COMPACT_ATOMS: atom_id res chain seq x y z
N MET A 1 -18.00 -24.87 7.39
CA MET A 1 -16.85 -25.32 6.58
C MET A 1 -15.75 -24.29 6.74
N ALA A 2 -14.71 -24.62 7.51
CA ALA A 2 -13.55 -23.76 7.72
C ALA A 2 -12.53 -23.84 6.58
N ASP A 3 -12.56 -24.93 5.80
CA ASP A 3 -11.62 -25.17 4.69
C ASP A 3 -11.80 -24.17 3.53
N ASP A 4 -13.03 -23.74 3.26
CA ASP A 4 -13.34 -22.73 2.22
C ASP A 4 -12.78 -21.34 2.61
N MET A 5 -12.73 -21.05 3.92
CA MET A 5 -12.14 -19.80 4.43
C MET A 5 -10.62 -19.79 4.31
N ALA A 6 -9.95 -20.95 4.31
CA ALA A 6 -8.50 -21.02 4.18
C ALA A 6 -8.03 -20.60 2.77
N LEU A 7 -8.74 -21.04 1.72
CA LEU A 7 -8.45 -20.64 0.34
C LEU A 7 -8.65 -19.13 0.14
N ASP A 8 -9.78 -18.60 0.63
CA ASP A 8 -10.07 -17.17 0.61
C ASP A 8 -8.99 -16.34 1.30
N GLN A 9 -8.53 -16.79 2.48
CA GLN A 9 -7.49 -16.09 3.22
C GLN A 9 -6.11 -16.19 2.56
N ALA A 10 -5.80 -17.33 1.92
CA ALA A 10 -4.59 -17.49 1.12
C ALA A 10 -4.56 -16.50 -0.06
N GLN A 11 -5.69 -16.33 -0.74
CA GLN A 11 -5.81 -15.33 -1.81
C GLN A 11 -5.65 -13.91 -1.26
N ARG A 12 -6.35 -13.57 -0.16
CA ARG A 12 -6.28 -12.22 0.44
C ARG A 12 -4.86 -11.86 0.90
N VAL A 13 -4.13 -12.79 1.52
CA VAL A 13 -2.77 -12.51 1.99
C VAL A 13 -1.80 -12.31 0.82
N ARG A 14 -1.98 -13.02 -0.30
CA ARG A 14 -1.24 -12.80 -1.54
C ARG A 14 -1.55 -11.43 -2.15
N ASP A 15 -2.83 -11.16 -2.38
CA ASP A 15 -3.29 -9.95 -3.09
C ASP A 15 -2.98 -8.67 -2.30
N SER A 16 -2.85 -8.78 -0.97
CA SER A 16 -2.47 -7.68 -0.08
C SER A 16 -0.97 -7.47 0.12
N ARG A 17 -0.12 -8.25 -0.57
CA ARG A 17 1.34 -8.34 -0.36
C ARG A 17 1.77 -8.78 1.03
N GLY A 18 0.89 -9.39 1.81
CA GLY A 18 1.25 -10.03 3.08
C GLY A 18 2.19 -11.21 2.85
N ALA A 19 1.85 -12.05 1.87
CA ALA A 19 2.62 -13.22 1.42
C ALA A 19 2.50 -13.33 -0.12
N PRO A 20 3.23 -12.50 -0.88
CA PRO A 20 3.18 -12.54 -2.34
C PRO A 20 3.70 -13.89 -2.87
N GLU A 21 3.15 -14.30 -4.00
CA GLU A 21 3.47 -15.56 -4.69
C GLU A 21 4.67 -15.38 -5.62
N PHE A 22 5.53 -16.39 -5.71
CA PHE A 22 6.61 -16.42 -6.69
C PHE A 22 6.97 -17.85 -7.05
N VAL A 23 7.46 -18.05 -8.27
CA VAL A 23 8.02 -19.32 -8.75
C VAL A 23 9.47 -19.08 -9.14
N PHE A 24 10.39 -19.88 -8.61
CA PHE A 24 11.79 -19.86 -9.02
C PHE A 24 12.10 -21.13 -9.82
N ASN A 25 12.44 -20.98 -11.09
CA ASN A 25 12.81 -22.08 -11.98
C ASN A 25 14.27 -21.92 -12.47
N PRO A 26 15.23 -22.63 -11.87
CA PRO A 26 16.65 -22.50 -12.23
C PRO A 26 16.99 -23.02 -13.63
N ALA A 27 16.05 -23.65 -14.33
CA ALA A 27 16.26 -24.11 -15.71
C ALA A 27 15.98 -23.03 -16.77
N LEU A 28 15.46 -21.86 -16.38
CA LEU A 28 15.11 -20.78 -17.32
C LEU A 28 16.25 -19.77 -17.59
N GLY A 29 17.35 -19.84 -16.83
CA GLY A 29 18.49 -18.95 -16.98
C GLY A 29 19.36 -18.89 -15.73
N GLU A 30 20.37 -18.03 -15.76
CA GLU A 30 21.35 -17.86 -14.67
C GLU A 30 21.07 -16.62 -13.81
N THR A 31 20.11 -15.79 -14.24
CA THR A 31 19.73 -14.54 -13.58
C THR A 31 18.36 -14.63 -12.88
N TYR A 32 18.11 -13.73 -11.92
CA TYR A 32 16.80 -13.72 -11.25
C TYR A 32 15.67 -13.25 -12.17
N ASP A 33 15.92 -12.35 -13.11
CA ASP A 33 14.92 -11.89 -14.08
C ASP A 33 14.50 -13.00 -15.05
N GLU A 34 15.39 -13.94 -15.37
CA GLU A 34 15.05 -15.14 -16.16
C GLU A 34 14.33 -16.20 -15.32
N ALA A 35 14.80 -16.44 -14.08
CA ALA A 35 14.39 -17.58 -13.28
C ALA A 35 13.24 -17.30 -12.28
N LEU A 36 12.92 -16.04 -11.95
CA LEU A 36 11.92 -15.67 -10.94
C LEU A 36 10.64 -15.09 -11.57
N ASP A 37 9.54 -15.85 -11.50
CA ASP A 37 8.21 -15.43 -11.99
C ASP A 37 7.33 -14.90 -10.86
N LEU A 38 6.72 -13.73 -11.06
CA LEU A 38 5.80 -13.03 -10.15
C LEU A 38 4.37 -12.88 -10.70
N LYS A 39 4.05 -13.48 -11.86
CA LYS A 39 2.76 -13.33 -12.57
C LYS A 39 1.54 -13.81 -11.78
N GLY A 40 1.73 -14.67 -10.78
CA GLY A 40 0.66 -15.14 -9.88
C GLY A 40 0.01 -14.03 -9.05
N ASN A 41 0.61 -12.84 -9.02
CA ASN A 41 0.09 -11.71 -8.27
C ASN A 41 -0.58 -10.65 -9.16
N PRO A 42 -1.72 -10.06 -8.72
CA PRO A 42 -2.36 -8.99 -9.45
C PRO A 42 -1.50 -7.71 -9.49
N HIS A 43 -1.57 -6.96 -10.59
CA HIS A 43 -0.85 -5.69 -10.80
C HIS A 43 0.64 -5.77 -10.41
N PRO A 44 1.41 -6.67 -11.05
CA PRO A 44 2.75 -6.99 -10.59
C PRO A 44 3.76 -5.85 -10.76
N ASP A 45 3.43 -4.79 -11.50
CA ASP A 45 4.23 -3.58 -11.73
C ASP A 45 3.86 -2.39 -10.82
N LYS A 46 2.94 -2.61 -9.85
CA LYS A 46 2.50 -1.62 -8.86
C LYS A 46 2.74 -2.12 -7.44
N ASP A 47 2.66 -1.23 -6.44
CA ASP A 47 2.78 -1.61 -5.03
C ASP A 47 1.60 -2.49 -4.59
N TRP A 48 0.38 -2.10 -4.98
CA TRP A 48 -0.85 -2.70 -4.48
C TRP A 48 -1.79 -3.14 -5.60
N TYR A 49 -2.59 -4.16 -5.31
CA TYR A 49 -3.73 -4.55 -6.13
C TYR A 49 -4.82 -3.47 -6.07
N THR A 50 -5.37 -3.04 -7.20
CA THR A 50 -6.60 -2.23 -7.23
C THR A 50 -7.83 -3.10 -7.45
N THR A 51 -8.78 -3.05 -6.52
CA THR A 51 -10.05 -3.78 -6.60
C THR A 51 -11.22 -2.86 -6.27
N LYS A 52 -12.44 -3.40 -6.17
CA LYS A 52 -13.65 -2.63 -5.84
C LYS A 52 -14.45 -3.26 -4.71
N PHE A 53 -15.10 -2.43 -3.90
CA PHE A 53 -16.09 -2.90 -2.95
C PHE A 53 -17.27 -3.51 -3.71
N LYS A 54 -17.64 -4.76 -3.42
CA LYS A 54 -18.69 -5.47 -4.16
C LYS A 54 -20.04 -4.75 -4.08
N SER A 55 -20.35 -4.13 -2.94
CA SER A 55 -21.65 -3.48 -2.69
C SER A 55 -21.79 -2.10 -3.33
N THR A 56 -20.70 -1.33 -3.47
CA THR A 56 -20.76 0.07 -3.97
C THR A 56 -20.10 0.25 -5.33
N GLY A 57 -19.24 -0.68 -5.76
CA GLY A 57 -18.42 -0.54 -6.96
C GLY A 57 -17.24 0.43 -6.82
N GLU A 58 -17.11 1.11 -5.68
CA GLU A 58 -16.02 2.04 -5.36
C GLU A 58 -14.68 1.30 -5.38
N LYS A 59 -13.71 1.84 -6.13
CA LYS A 59 -12.36 1.28 -6.27
C LYS A 59 -11.51 1.64 -5.06
N TYR A 60 -10.62 0.74 -4.68
CA TYR A 60 -9.63 0.98 -3.62
C TYR A 60 -8.37 0.14 -3.83
N ARG A 61 -7.27 0.57 -3.21
CA ARG A 61 -6.00 -0.17 -3.18
C ARG A 61 -6.02 -1.20 -2.05
N TYR A 62 -5.97 -2.48 -2.40
CA TYR A 62 -5.96 -3.59 -1.46
C TYR A 62 -4.55 -3.77 -0.86
N THR A 63 -4.34 -3.15 0.30
CA THR A 63 -3.09 -3.23 1.08
C THR A 63 -3.16 -4.32 2.16
N VAL A 64 -2.02 -4.62 2.80
CA VAL A 64 -1.97 -5.56 3.95
C VAL A 64 -2.91 -5.16 5.09
N ALA A 65 -3.20 -3.87 5.30
CA ALA A 65 -4.17 -3.43 6.30
C ALA A 65 -5.60 -3.96 6.02
N HIS A 66 -5.96 -4.16 4.75
CA HIS A 66 -7.27 -4.69 4.36
C HIS A 66 -7.38 -6.19 4.69
N TRP A 67 -6.30 -6.94 4.48
CA TRP A 67 -6.25 -8.34 4.93
C TRP A 67 -6.26 -8.44 6.46
N CYS A 68 -5.46 -7.62 7.16
CA CYS A 68 -5.44 -7.53 8.62
C CYS A 68 -6.83 -7.24 9.20
N ALA A 69 -7.67 -6.45 8.52
CA ALA A 69 -9.04 -6.18 8.95
C ALA A 69 -9.95 -7.42 8.98
N THR A 70 -9.56 -8.50 8.30
CA THR A 70 -10.29 -9.78 8.29
C THR A 70 -9.78 -10.77 9.33
N GLU A 71 -8.72 -10.43 10.06
CA GLU A 71 -7.92 -11.34 10.88
C GLU A 71 -7.96 -10.92 12.35
N ALA A 72 -8.54 -11.75 13.22
CA ALA A 72 -8.78 -11.41 14.63
C ALA A 72 -7.50 -11.03 15.40
N ARG A 73 -6.34 -11.58 15.02
CA ARG A 73 -5.02 -11.27 15.60
C ARG A 73 -4.59 -9.81 15.43
N PHE A 74 -5.16 -9.07 14.48
CA PHE A 74 -4.87 -7.64 14.28
C PHE A 74 -5.91 -6.70 14.90
N ARG A 75 -6.93 -7.21 15.59
CA ARG A 75 -8.05 -6.39 16.10
C ARG A 75 -7.61 -5.18 16.94
N ASN A 76 -6.51 -5.28 17.69
CA ASN A 76 -6.00 -4.19 18.53
C ASN A 76 -5.37 -3.04 17.73
N HIS A 77 -5.08 -3.26 16.44
CA HIS A 77 -4.51 -2.29 15.52
C HIS A 77 -5.56 -1.56 14.68
N LEU A 78 -6.84 -1.86 14.88
CA LEU A 78 -7.97 -1.40 14.08
C LEU A 78 -9.05 -0.86 15.02
N LYS A 79 -9.39 0.43 14.90
CA LYS A 79 -10.52 1.03 15.61
C LYS A 79 -11.60 1.37 14.61
N ARG A 80 -12.75 0.70 14.70
CA ARG A 80 -13.90 0.99 13.84
C ARG A 80 -14.41 2.41 14.11
N ILE A 81 -14.56 3.18 13.05
CA ILE A 81 -15.19 4.50 13.06
C ILE A 81 -16.65 4.32 12.67
N LYS A 82 -17.58 4.75 13.54
CA LYS A 82 -19.03 4.67 13.29
C LYS A 82 -19.60 5.95 12.69
N ASP A 83 -19.09 7.08 13.15
CA ASP A 83 -19.46 8.41 12.68
C ASP A 83 -18.45 8.82 11.61
N GLU A 84 -18.89 8.93 10.36
CA GLU A 84 -18.01 9.28 9.26
C GLU A 84 -17.40 10.68 9.41
N SER A 85 -18.02 11.59 10.18
CA SER A 85 -17.40 12.89 10.47
C SER A 85 -16.10 12.76 11.28
N ALA A 86 -15.91 11.66 12.01
CA ALA A 86 -14.67 11.41 12.75
C ALA A 86 -13.45 11.11 11.85
N VAL A 87 -13.63 11.01 10.52
CA VAL A 87 -12.52 10.99 9.57
C VAL A 87 -12.01 12.39 9.23
N GLU A 88 -12.76 13.44 9.58
CA GLU A 88 -12.37 14.84 9.38
C GLU A 88 -11.14 15.13 10.25
N GLY A 89 -9.98 15.26 9.61
CA GLY A 89 -8.68 15.39 10.27
C GLY A 89 -7.83 14.12 10.34
N LEU A 90 -8.35 12.97 9.88
CA LEU A 90 -7.55 11.76 9.68
C LEU A 90 -6.94 11.72 8.29
N ILE A 91 -5.82 11.03 8.18
CA ILE A 91 -5.09 10.86 6.93
C ILE A 91 -5.58 9.59 6.21
N PRO A 92 -5.99 9.65 4.93
CA PRO A 92 -6.24 8.44 4.16
C PRO A 92 -4.97 7.58 4.03
N LEU A 93 -5.07 6.26 4.20
CA LEU A 93 -3.91 5.37 4.18
C LEU A 93 -3.05 5.53 2.93
N GLU A 94 -3.66 5.64 1.76
CA GLU A 94 -2.95 5.84 0.49
C GLU A 94 -2.13 7.14 0.45
N ASN A 95 -2.68 8.22 1.02
CA ASN A 95 -1.98 9.49 1.20
C ASN A 95 -0.85 9.36 2.23
N MET A 96 -1.03 8.59 3.31
CA MET A 96 0.07 8.33 4.24
C MET A 96 1.20 7.55 3.57
N LEU A 97 0.86 6.48 2.83
CA LEU A 97 1.85 5.58 2.24
C LEU A 97 2.72 6.27 1.19
N LEU A 98 2.21 7.22 0.41
CA LEU A 98 3.04 7.97 -0.55
C LEU A 98 4.08 8.87 0.15
N ARG A 99 3.81 9.35 1.38
CA ARG A 99 4.68 10.30 2.11
C ARG A 99 5.77 9.64 2.95
N ILE A 100 5.62 8.36 3.26
CA ILE A 100 6.58 7.62 4.07
C ILE A 100 7.34 6.61 3.21
N THR A 101 8.64 6.48 3.44
CA THR A 101 9.49 5.45 2.84
C THR A 101 10.03 4.51 3.93
N GLN A 102 10.65 3.39 3.54
CA GLN A 102 11.37 2.56 4.52
C GLN A 102 12.51 3.34 5.19
N GLN A 103 13.16 4.26 4.48
CA GLN A 103 14.24 5.05 5.03
C GLN A 103 13.75 5.94 6.17
N ASP A 104 12.55 6.51 6.05
CA ASP A 104 11.92 7.28 7.12
C ASP A 104 11.58 6.42 8.35
N VAL A 105 11.26 5.15 8.14
CA VAL A 105 11.07 4.19 9.23
C VAL A 105 12.39 3.93 9.96
N VAL A 106 13.45 3.64 9.21
CA VAL A 106 14.80 3.37 9.76
C VAL A 106 15.34 4.56 10.54
N HIS A 107 15.18 5.78 10.01
CA HIS A 107 15.64 7.01 10.67
C HIS A 107 14.62 7.57 11.67
N ARG A 108 13.55 6.83 11.99
CA ARG A 108 12.52 7.21 12.96
C ARG A 108 11.78 8.52 12.69
N ARG A 109 11.83 9.03 11.46
CA ARG A 109 11.10 10.25 11.03
C ARG A 109 9.58 10.11 11.15
N HIS A 110 9.07 8.89 11.14
CA HIS A 110 7.65 8.60 11.40
C HIS A 110 7.17 8.95 12.82
N LEU A 111 8.11 9.26 13.74
CA LEU A 111 7.83 9.74 15.09
C LEU A 111 7.98 11.26 15.25
N ASP A 112 8.50 11.95 14.23
CA ASP A 112 8.74 13.40 14.24
C ASP A 112 7.50 14.13 13.68
N PRO A 113 6.74 14.88 14.50
CA PRO A 113 5.52 15.60 14.07
C PRO A 113 5.75 16.62 12.94
N GLU A 114 6.96 17.16 12.85
CA GLU A 114 7.31 18.18 11.86
C GLU A 114 7.66 17.55 10.50
N HIS A 115 7.97 16.26 10.46
CA HIS A 115 8.33 15.57 9.23
C HIS A 115 7.09 15.14 8.42
N VAL A 116 7.16 15.23 7.08
CA VAL A 116 6.07 14.81 6.17
C VAL A 116 5.66 13.35 6.31
N ALA A 117 6.60 12.52 6.77
CA ALA A 117 6.44 11.09 7.03
C ALA A 117 5.90 10.77 8.44
N PHE A 118 5.57 11.77 9.26
CA PHE A 118 4.96 11.57 10.57
C PHE A 118 3.72 10.69 10.46
N VAL A 119 3.65 9.64 11.29
CA VAL A 119 2.48 8.78 11.39
C VAL A 119 1.86 8.97 12.76
N PRO A 120 0.74 9.72 12.88
CA PRO A 120 0.00 9.79 14.14
C PRO A 120 -0.61 8.42 14.49
N ASP A 121 -0.58 8.04 15.77
CA ASP A 121 -1.20 6.78 16.22
C ASP A 121 -2.71 6.87 16.13
N PHE A 122 -3.35 5.95 15.40
CA PHE A 122 -4.77 6.03 15.03
C PHE A 122 -5.17 7.33 14.31
N GLY A 123 -4.21 8.08 13.75
CA GLY A 123 -4.48 9.27 12.94
C GLY A 123 -4.56 8.98 11.43
N VAL A 124 -4.46 7.71 11.03
CA VAL A 124 -4.57 7.24 9.64
C VAL A 124 -5.78 6.33 9.55
N PHE A 125 -6.56 6.44 8.47
CA PHE A 125 -7.74 5.60 8.26
C PHE A 125 -7.72 4.87 6.91
N ALA A 126 -8.48 3.78 6.84
CA ALA A 126 -8.79 3.11 5.59
C ALA A 126 -10.26 2.67 5.58
N LYS A 127 -10.85 2.62 4.39
CA LYS A 127 -12.11 1.92 4.15
C LYS A 127 -11.77 0.46 3.85
N VAL A 128 -12.37 -0.48 4.57
CA VAL A 128 -12.09 -1.93 4.45
C VAL A 128 -13.40 -2.71 4.29
N PRO A 129 -13.39 -3.91 3.69
CA PRO A 129 -14.57 -4.76 3.67
C PRO A 129 -15.03 -5.12 5.09
N GLY A 130 -16.27 -4.81 5.41
CA GLY A 130 -16.91 -5.20 6.66
C GLY A 130 -17.39 -6.66 6.64
N PRO A 131 -17.77 -7.21 7.80
CA PRO A 131 -18.25 -8.60 7.91
C PRO A 131 -19.50 -8.89 7.08
N ASP A 132 -20.33 -7.87 6.82
CA ASP A 132 -21.54 -7.93 5.99
C ASP A 132 -21.27 -7.64 4.51
N GLY A 133 -19.99 -7.52 4.12
CA GLY A 133 -19.57 -7.17 2.77
C GLY A 133 -19.70 -5.68 2.42
N LYS A 134 -20.26 -4.86 3.31
CA LYS A 134 -20.33 -3.41 3.13
C LYS A 134 -19.01 -2.77 3.58
N PRO A 135 -18.59 -1.65 2.98
CA PRO A 135 -17.39 -0.96 3.42
C PRO A 135 -17.59 -0.43 4.84
N GLN A 136 -16.56 -0.56 5.68
CA GLN A 136 -16.49 0.08 6.99
C GLN A 136 -15.21 0.91 7.07
N VAL A 137 -15.25 1.98 7.85
CA VAL A 137 -14.07 2.81 8.09
C VAL A 137 -13.37 2.38 9.37
N VAL A 138 -12.04 2.25 9.31
CA VAL A 138 -11.19 1.91 10.44
C VAL A 138 -10.03 2.88 10.56
N ALA A 139 -9.79 3.39 11.78
CA ALA A 139 -8.52 4.02 12.13
C ALA A 139 -7.47 2.93 12.40
N LEU A 140 -6.26 3.16 11.92
CA LEU A 140 -5.14 2.24 11.94
C LEU A 140 -4.12 2.69 12.98
N SER A 141 -3.69 1.78 13.85
CA SER A 141 -2.51 2.06 14.70
C SER A 141 -1.30 2.40 13.84
N ARG A 142 -0.36 3.18 14.39
CA ARG A 142 0.91 3.49 13.73
C ARG A 142 1.62 2.23 13.23
N GLN A 143 1.65 1.17 14.05
CA GLN A 143 2.33 -0.09 13.74
C GLN A 143 1.75 -0.78 12.50
N LEU A 144 0.43 -0.71 12.29
CA LEU A 144 -0.19 -1.29 11.10
C LEU A 144 0.12 -0.49 9.83
N VAL A 145 0.23 0.84 9.93
CA VAL A 145 0.74 1.67 8.84
C VAL A 145 2.18 1.31 8.51
N LEU A 146 3.05 1.17 9.51
CA LEU A 146 4.44 0.76 9.33
C LEU A 146 4.56 -0.65 8.73
N PHE A 147 3.65 -1.57 9.09
CA PHE A 147 3.59 -2.89 8.48
C PHE A 147 3.28 -2.81 6.98
N CYS A 148 2.41 -1.89 6.55
CA CYS A 148 2.19 -1.63 5.13
C CYS A 148 3.46 -1.14 4.41
N VAL A 149 4.26 -0.27 5.05
CA VAL A 149 5.54 0.20 4.49
C VAL A 149 6.53 -0.95 4.30
N GLU A 150 6.61 -1.82 5.29
CA GLU A 150 7.51 -2.98 5.30
C GLU A 150 7.12 -4.01 4.23
N ARG A 151 5.83 -4.33 4.10
CA ARG A 151 5.31 -5.20 3.03
C ARG A 151 5.54 -4.61 1.64
N ARG A 152 5.31 -3.32 1.46
CA ARG A 152 5.61 -2.63 0.19
C ARG A 152 7.09 -2.70 -0.18
N LYS A 153 7.99 -2.51 0.79
CA LYS A 153 9.44 -2.64 0.56
C LYS A 153 9.79 -4.07 0.13
N ALA A 154 9.28 -5.07 0.86
CA ALA A 154 9.52 -6.48 0.53
C ALA A 154 9.05 -6.82 -0.90
N TRP A 155 7.88 -6.31 -1.28
CA TRP A 155 7.35 -6.46 -2.64
C TRP A 155 8.22 -5.78 -3.69
N ARG A 156 8.65 -4.53 -3.47
CA ARG A 156 9.57 -3.81 -4.37
C ARG A 156 10.91 -4.52 -4.55
N LEU A 157 11.45 -5.14 -3.48
CA LEU A 157 12.66 -5.96 -3.57
C LEU A 157 12.44 -7.21 -4.44
N LEU A 158 11.29 -7.86 -4.30
CA LEU A 158 10.95 -9.03 -5.09
C LEU A 158 10.77 -8.66 -6.58
N GLN A 159 10.04 -7.58 -6.87
CA GLN A 159 9.91 -7.01 -8.22
C GLN A 159 11.28 -6.73 -8.84
N SER A 160 12.17 -6.08 -8.09
CA SER A 160 13.53 -5.78 -8.55
C SER A 160 14.33 -7.03 -8.89
N LYS A 161 14.15 -8.14 -8.15
CA LYS A 161 14.79 -9.42 -8.48
C LYS A 161 14.22 -10.01 -9.78
N GLY A 162 12.90 -9.95 -9.98
CA GLY A 162 12.25 -10.44 -11.18
C GLY A 162 12.31 -9.48 -12.38
N GLY A 163 13.21 -8.49 -12.37
CA GLY A 163 13.33 -7.52 -13.48
C GLY A 163 12.14 -6.58 -13.66
N ILE A 164 11.22 -6.48 -12.70
CA ILE A 164 10.01 -5.65 -12.80
C ILE A 164 10.26 -4.25 -12.24
N VAL A 165 10.11 -3.23 -13.09
CA VAL A 165 10.12 -1.83 -12.66
C VAL A 165 8.78 -1.46 -12.06
N ASN A 166 8.77 -1.11 -10.77
CA ASN A 166 7.57 -0.65 -10.09
C ASN A 166 7.27 0.83 -10.42
N LYS A 167 6.16 1.08 -11.11
CA LYS A 167 5.75 2.42 -11.56
C LYS A 167 5.48 3.38 -10.41
N GLU A 168 4.90 2.87 -9.33
CA GLU A 168 4.56 3.67 -8.15
C GLU A 168 5.79 4.00 -7.32
N TYR A 169 6.81 3.15 -7.33
CA TYR A 169 8.09 3.48 -6.73
C TYR A 169 8.79 4.64 -7.44
N VAL A 170 8.82 4.62 -8.78
CA VAL A 170 9.40 5.70 -9.59
C VAL A 170 8.64 7.01 -9.37
N ALA A 171 7.30 6.97 -9.42
CA ALA A 171 6.47 8.14 -9.15
C ALA A 171 6.67 8.68 -7.73
N GLN A 172 6.67 7.81 -6.71
CA GLN A 172 6.88 8.21 -5.32
C GLN A 172 8.24 8.91 -5.14
N ARG A 173 9.31 8.37 -5.72
CA ARG A 173 10.63 8.99 -5.63
C ARG A 173 10.67 10.37 -6.27
N THR A 174 10.01 10.52 -7.42
CA THR A 174 9.94 11.80 -8.13
C THR A 174 9.18 12.83 -7.29
N LEU A 175 8.00 12.46 -6.78
CA LEU A 175 7.18 13.32 -5.94
C LEU A 175 7.91 13.77 -4.67
N LEU A 176 8.56 12.84 -3.96
CA LEU A 176 9.30 13.18 -2.74
C LEU A 176 10.53 14.03 -3.02
N ALA A 177 11.21 13.85 -4.15
CA ALA A 177 12.31 14.72 -4.56
C ALA A 177 11.83 16.15 -4.87
N ASP A 178 10.64 16.30 -5.45
CA ASP A 178 10.04 17.63 -5.67
C ASP A 178 9.61 18.31 -4.36
N VAL A 179 9.19 17.53 -3.35
CA VAL A 179 8.96 18.03 -1.98
C VAL A 179 10.26 18.49 -1.33
N ASP A 180 11.32 17.67 -1.39
CA ASP A 180 12.64 18.01 -0.84
C ASP A 180 13.25 19.25 -1.52
N ALA A 181 12.96 19.44 -2.81
CA ALA A 181 13.37 20.61 -3.58
C ALA A 181 12.47 21.84 -3.36
N GLY A 182 11.41 21.74 -2.55
CA GLY A 182 10.47 22.82 -2.28
C GLY A 182 9.54 23.19 -3.44
N LYS A 183 9.44 22.35 -4.48
CA LYS A 183 8.51 22.55 -5.60
C LYS A 183 7.08 22.14 -5.25
N VAL A 184 6.93 21.24 -4.29
CA VAL A 184 5.63 20.81 -3.74
C VAL A 184 5.65 21.07 -2.24
N THR A 185 4.73 21.90 -1.77
CA THR A 185 4.59 22.19 -0.33
C THR A 185 4.00 21.01 0.43
N ARG A 186 4.14 21.00 1.76
CA ARG A 186 3.53 19.99 2.63
C ARG A 186 2.01 20.01 2.47
N GLU A 187 1.42 21.20 2.41
CA GLU A 187 -0.02 21.41 2.30
C GLU A 187 -0.55 20.85 0.97
N GLU A 188 0.13 21.14 -0.15
CA GLU A 188 -0.21 20.60 -1.47
C GLU A 188 -0.07 19.07 -1.51
N LEU A 189 1.00 18.52 -0.93
CA LEU A 189 1.22 17.07 -0.87
C LEU A 189 0.10 16.36 -0.09
N PHE A 190 -0.35 16.94 1.02
CA PHE A 190 -1.46 16.40 1.81
C PHE A 190 -2.80 16.49 1.06
N ALA A 191 -3.06 17.60 0.37
CA ALA A 191 -4.31 17.81 -0.36
C ALA A 191 -4.40 16.98 -1.65
N ARG A 192 -3.32 16.89 -2.42
CA ARG A 192 -3.31 16.42 -3.81
C ARG A 192 -2.35 15.27 -4.10
N GLY A 193 -1.66 14.74 -3.08
CA GLY A 193 -0.66 13.68 -3.24
C GLY A 193 -1.11 12.48 -4.10
N PRO A 194 -2.32 11.91 -3.90
CA PRO A 194 -2.82 10.81 -4.73
C PRO A 194 -3.00 11.20 -6.21
N GLU A 195 -3.46 12.41 -6.50
CA GLU A 195 -3.65 12.92 -7.86
C GLU A 195 -2.29 13.09 -8.55
N MET A 196 -1.34 13.73 -7.87
CA MET A 196 0.03 13.91 -8.36
C MET A 196 0.73 12.57 -8.64
N MET A 197 0.49 11.56 -7.80
CA MET A 197 0.99 10.20 -8.02
C MET A 197 0.45 9.60 -9.32
N GLU A 198 -0.86 9.70 -9.57
CA GLU A 198 -1.46 9.17 -10.80
C GLU A 198 -0.98 9.94 -12.05
N GLU A 199 -0.81 11.27 -11.96
CA GLU A 199 -0.22 12.09 -13.03
C GLU A 199 1.20 11.64 -13.37
N LEU A 200 2.04 11.40 -12.36
CA LEU A 200 3.41 10.91 -12.54
C LEU A 200 3.46 9.49 -13.12
N ILE A 201 2.57 8.59 -12.69
CA ILE A 201 2.45 7.23 -13.23
C ILE A 201 2.01 7.28 -14.70
N ALA A 202 1.04 8.15 -15.04
CA ALA A 202 0.59 8.33 -16.42
C ALA A 202 1.67 8.99 -17.31
N GLY A 203 2.45 9.92 -16.75
CA GLY A 203 3.57 10.58 -17.43
C GLY A 203 4.71 9.62 -17.75
N THR A 204 5.08 8.74 -16.82
CA THR A 204 6.11 7.70 -17.06
C THR A 204 5.70 6.70 -18.14
N ALA A 205 4.41 6.38 -18.25
CA ALA A 205 3.89 5.52 -19.32
C ALA A 205 4.04 6.14 -20.73
N LYS A 206 4.10 7.47 -20.86
CA LYS A 206 4.28 8.17 -22.14
C LYS A 206 5.73 8.24 -22.62
N VAL A 207 6.71 8.07 -21.74
CA VAL A 207 8.14 8.14 -22.06
C VAL A 207 8.72 6.77 -22.46
N ALA A 208 8.02 5.68 -22.13
CA ALA A 208 8.43 4.30 -22.43
C ALA A 208 7.90 3.76 -23.77
N VAL A 209 7.49 4.63 -24.70
CA VAL A 209 7.01 4.29 -26.06
C VAL A 209 8.06 4.71 -27.09
#